data_AF-A0A4S8M462-F1
#
_entry.id   AF-A0A4S8M462-F1
#
_cell.length_a   1.000
_cell.length_b   1.000
_cell.length_c   1.000
_cell.angle_alpha   90.00
_cell.angle_beta   90.00
_cell.angle_gamma   90.00
#
_symmetry.space_group_name_H-M   'P 1'
#
loop_
_entity.id
_entity.type
_entity.pdbx_description
1 polymer ?
#
loop_
_entity_poly.entity_id
_entity_poly.type
_entity_poly.pdbx_seq_one_letter_code
_entity_poly.pdbx_strand_id
1 'polypeptide(L)'
;MKLIFAASFLAIIHSAMAQDFLWRFYDNGGCDHGSPAGATFPPNNGPPGDGTFGDCFSAPVGINWSNLEVNVANLRVLAFCNINCQGAEIDNFDMNCNSPPAGCALGSFKAFVN
;
A
#
# COMPACT_ATOMS: atom_id res chain seq x y z
N MET A 1 -27.43 17.87 50.15
CA MET A 1 -26.21 17.13 49.77
C MET A 1 -26.35 16.73 48.31
N LYS A 2 -25.76 17.47 47.37
CA LYS A 2 -25.84 17.23 45.92
C LYS A 2 -24.53 16.56 45.49
N LEU A 3 -24.59 15.29 45.10
CA LEU A 3 -23.46 14.56 44.54
C LEU A 3 -23.26 15.02 43.09
N ILE A 4 -22.13 15.67 42.84
CA ILE A 4 -21.67 16.02 41.50
C ILE A 4 -20.79 14.86 41.04
N PHE A 5 -21.27 14.06 40.09
CA PHE A 5 -20.43 13.11 39.36
C PHE A 5 -19.70 13.89 38.27
N ALA A 6 -18.42 14.18 38.47
CA ALA A 6 -17.55 14.69 37.42
C ALA A 6 -17.02 13.49 36.63
N ALA A 7 -17.51 13.32 35.40
CA ALA A 7 -17.02 12.29 34.49
C ALA A 7 -15.58 12.60 34.07
N SER A 8 -14.68 11.65 34.28
CA SER A 8 -13.30 11.71 33.80
C SER A 8 -13.31 11.60 32.27
N PHE A 9 -12.99 12.69 31.57
CA PHE A 9 -12.73 12.65 30.13
C PHE A 9 -11.42 11.91 29.89
N LEU A 10 -11.52 10.66 29.42
CA LEU A 10 -10.41 9.90 28.87
C LEU A 10 -10.13 10.47 27.47
N ALA A 11 -9.12 11.32 27.33
CA ALA A 11 -8.64 11.77 26.02
C ALA A 11 -7.92 10.59 25.36
N ILE A 12 -8.59 9.93 24.40
CA ILE A 12 -7.97 8.94 23.54
C ILE A 12 -7.14 9.71 22.51
N ILE A 13 -5.83 9.81 22.76
CA ILE A 13 -4.88 10.32 21.78
C ILE A 13 -4.77 9.24 20.69
N HIS A 14 -5.53 9.38 19.60
CA HIS A 14 -5.25 8.63 18.39
C HIS A 14 -3.97 9.22 17.80
N SER A 15 -2.85 8.54 18.02
CA SER A 15 -1.64 8.78 17.26
C SER A 15 -1.96 8.52 15.79
N ALA A 16 -2.21 9.58 15.02
CA ALA A 16 -2.16 9.49 13.57
C ALA A 16 -0.75 9.02 13.21
N MET A 17 -0.62 7.75 12.83
CA MET A 17 0.62 7.25 12.23
C MET A 17 0.93 8.17 11.06
N ALA A 18 2.12 8.78 11.05
CA ALA A 18 2.53 9.64 9.95
C ALA A 18 2.55 8.81 8.66
N GLN A 19 1.64 9.13 7.77
CA GLN A 19 1.55 8.54 6.44
C GLN A 19 2.64 9.18 5.56
N ASP A 20 3.51 8.36 5.00
CA ASP A 20 4.60 8.80 4.14
C ASP A 20 4.21 8.80 2.66
N PHE A 21 3.39 7.84 2.24
CA PHE A 21 2.93 7.68 0.86
C PHE A 21 1.59 6.94 0.78
N LEU A 22 0.94 6.99 -0.38
CA LEU A 22 -0.21 6.15 -0.73
C LEU A 22 0.18 5.06 -1.72
N TRP A 23 -0.48 3.92 -1.64
CA TRP A 23 -0.20 2.81 -2.55
C TRP A 23 -1.42 1.97 -2.90
N ARG A 24 -1.35 1.23 -4.01
CA ARG A 24 -2.40 0.35 -4.49
C ARG A 24 -1.90 -0.66 -5.53
N PHE A 25 -2.22 -1.93 -5.37
CA PHE A 25 -2.05 -2.97 -6.38
C PHE A 25 -3.24 -2.99 -7.34
N TYR A 26 -2.98 -3.39 -8.57
CA TYR A 26 -3.95 -3.56 -9.65
C TYR A 26 -3.69 -4.90 -10.35
N ASP A 27 -4.75 -5.61 -10.73
CA ASP A 27 -4.68 -6.85 -11.53
C ASP A 27 -4.88 -6.58 -13.04
N ASN A 28 -4.98 -5.31 -13.40
CA ASN A 28 -5.09 -4.85 -14.78
C ASN A 28 -3.83 -4.08 -15.20
N GLY A 29 -3.57 -4.08 -16.51
CA GLY A 29 -2.32 -3.59 -17.11
C GLY A 29 -2.05 -2.08 -17.02
N GLY A 30 -2.89 -1.32 -16.31
CA GLY A 30 -2.68 0.12 -16.14
C GLY A 30 -3.64 0.64 -15.09
N CYS A 31 -3.09 1.07 -13.95
CA CYS A 31 -3.67 1.56 -12.71
C CYS A 31 -4.92 2.43 -12.89
N ASP A 32 -5.98 1.79 -13.34
CA ASP A 32 -7.20 2.45 -13.76
C ASP A 32 -8.03 2.70 -12.51
N HIS A 33 -8.20 3.97 -12.18
CA HIS A 33 -9.02 4.39 -11.04
C HIS A 33 -10.53 4.18 -11.31
N GLY A 34 -10.92 3.69 -12.49
CA GLY A 34 -12.25 3.13 -12.80
C GLY A 34 -12.39 1.62 -12.59
N SER A 35 -11.31 0.93 -12.19
CA SER A 35 -11.31 -0.52 -11.98
C SER A 35 -12.36 -0.96 -10.95
N PRO A 36 -12.99 -2.13 -11.12
CA PRO A 36 -13.91 -2.66 -10.13
C PRO A 36 -13.18 -2.94 -8.80
N ALA A 37 -13.92 -2.94 -7.68
CA ALA A 37 -13.35 -3.11 -6.34
C ALA A 37 -12.48 -4.37 -6.18
N GLY A 38 -12.82 -5.46 -6.87
CA GLY A 38 -12.06 -6.72 -6.84
C GLY A 38 -10.78 -6.75 -7.67
N ALA A 39 -10.57 -5.75 -8.54
CA ALA A 39 -9.40 -5.65 -9.42
C ALA A 39 -8.23 -4.89 -8.78
N THR A 40 -8.37 -4.46 -7.52
CA THR A 40 -7.38 -3.64 -6.84
C THR A 40 -7.24 -4.04 -5.38
N PHE A 41 -6.06 -3.79 -4.81
CA PHE A 41 -5.87 -3.89 -3.37
C PHE A 41 -5.07 -2.70 -2.80
N PRO A 42 -5.60 -1.94 -1.83
CA PRO A 42 -6.98 -2.01 -1.30
C PRO A 42 -8.05 -1.79 -2.38
N PRO A 43 -9.34 -2.07 -2.13
CA PRO A 43 -10.41 -1.93 -3.14
C PRO A 43 -10.64 -0.50 -3.64
N ASN A 44 -10.96 -0.33 -4.93
CA ASN A 44 -11.04 0.97 -5.63
C ASN A 44 -12.28 1.80 -5.31
N ASN A 45 -13.25 1.20 -4.64
CA ASN A 45 -14.36 1.93 -4.02
C ASN A 45 -14.02 2.48 -2.62
N GLY A 46 -12.76 2.41 -2.20
CA GLY A 46 -12.25 2.93 -0.93
C GLY A 46 -10.94 3.70 -1.11
N PRO A 47 -10.39 4.28 -0.03
CA PRO A 47 -9.11 4.98 -0.08
C PRO A 47 -7.96 4.02 -0.48
N PRO A 48 -6.88 4.52 -1.09
CA PRO A 48 -5.64 3.76 -1.23
C PRO A 48 -5.05 3.37 0.13
N GLY A 49 -4.08 2.46 0.11
CA GLY A 49 -3.38 2.06 1.33
C GLY A 49 -2.45 3.16 1.81
N ASP A 50 -2.40 3.37 3.12
CA ASP A 50 -1.39 4.21 3.75
C ASP A 50 -0.07 3.44 3.88
N GLY A 51 1.04 4.11 3.57
CA GLY A 51 2.37 3.54 3.61
C GLY A 51 3.33 4.33 4.51
N THR A 52 4.32 3.61 5.04
CA THR A 52 5.44 4.14 5.83
C THR A 52 6.74 3.64 5.21
N PHE A 53 7.77 4.48 5.13
CA PHE A 53 9.03 4.08 4.49
C PHE A 53 9.71 2.92 5.22
N GLY A 54 10.27 1.99 4.45
CA GLY A 54 10.96 0.81 4.97
C GLY A 54 10.04 -0.36 5.35
N ASP A 55 8.75 -0.12 5.55
CA ASP A 55 7.77 -1.16 5.83
C ASP A 55 7.47 -2.00 4.58
N CYS A 56 7.10 -3.26 4.82
CA CYS A 56 6.73 -4.20 3.77
C CYS A 56 5.21 -4.28 3.60
N PHE A 57 4.74 -4.07 2.38
CA PHE A 57 3.32 -4.15 2.03
C PHE A 57 3.11 -5.29 1.05
N SER A 58 2.18 -6.19 1.35
CA SER A 58 1.91 -7.39 0.53
C SER A 58 0.53 -7.36 -0.09
N ALA A 59 0.46 -7.83 -1.33
CA ALA A 59 -0.78 -8.03 -2.03
C ALA A 59 -1.47 -9.33 -1.55
N PRO A 60 -2.80 -9.43 -1.61
CA PRO A 60 -3.52 -10.67 -1.33
C PRO A 60 -3.08 -11.78 -2.29
N VAL A 61 -3.01 -13.01 -1.78
CA VAL A 61 -2.71 -14.18 -2.61
C VAL A 61 -3.90 -14.60 -3.46
N GLY A 62 -3.64 -15.30 -4.58
CA GLY A 62 -4.69 -15.86 -5.45
C GLY A 62 -5.14 -14.94 -6.59
N ILE A 63 -4.55 -13.74 -6.69
CA ILE A 63 -4.76 -12.80 -7.79
C ILE A 63 -3.41 -12.51 -8.45
N ASN A 64 -3.39 -12.42 -9.78
CA ASN A 64 -2.21 -12.03 -10.53
C ASN A 64 -2.14 -10.50 -10.60
N TRP A 65 -1.58 -9.87 -9.58
CA TRP A 65 -1.37 -8.43 -9.55
C TRP A 65 -0.33 -8.04 -10.61
N SER A 66 -0.74 -7.18 -11.55
CA SER A 66 0.09 -6.76 -12.67
C SER A 66 0.64 -5.36 -12.51
N ASN A 67 0.08 -4.50 -11.66
CA ASN A 67 0.61 -3.15 -11.47
C ASN A 67 0.59 -2.71 -10.01
N LEU A 68 1.52 -1.82 -9.66
CA LEU A 68 1.57 -1.13 -8.37
C LEU A 68 1.68 0.38 -8.60
N GLU A 69 0.78 1.12 -7.97
CA GLU A 69 0.81 2.58 -7.87
C GLU A 69 1.35 2.98 -6.49
N VAL A 70 2.28 3.95 -6.46
CA VAL A 70 2.79 4.58 -5.24
C VAL A 70 2.83 6.09 -5.48
N ASN A 71 2.09 6.89 -4.70
CA ASN A 71 1.75 8.27 -5.09
C ASN A 71 2.76 9.37 -4.70
N VAL A 72 4.04 9.06 -4.56
CA VAL A 72 5.04 10.06 -4.12
C VAL A 72 6.23 10.11 -5.08
N ALA A 73 6.60 11.32 -5.48
CA ALA A 73 7.76 11.57 -6.32
C ALA A 73 9.07 11.36 -5.53
N ASN A 74 10.12 10.88 -6.21
CA ASN A 74 11.47 10.67 -5.67
C ASN A 74 11.58 9.60 -4.56
N LEU A 75 10.86 8.49 -4.70
CA LEU A 75 11.04 7.27 -3.93
C LEU A 75 11.83 6.20 -4.69
N ARG A 76 12.58 5.41 -3.94
CA ARG A 76 13.06 4.11 -4.41
C ARG A 76 12.02 3.05 -4.01
N VAL A 77 11.46 2.32 -4.98
CA VAL A 77 10.55 1.19 -4.72
C VAL A 77 11.30 -0.12 -4.95
N LEU A 78 11.28 -1.00 -3.96
CA LEU A 78 11.70 -2.39 -4.08
C LEU A 78 10.48 -3.28 -4.16
N ALA A 79 10.19 -3.85 -5.33
CA ALA A 79 9.07 -4.77 -5.52
C ALA A 79 9.56 -6.23 -5.56
N PHE A 80 8.67 -7.16 -5.25
CA PHE A 80 8.95 -8.59 -5.19
C PHE A 80 7.78 -9.36 -5.81
N CYS A 81 8.08 -10.48 -6.47
CA CYS A 81 7.04 -11.41 -6.94
C CYS A 81 6.40 -12.18 -5.78
N ASN A 82 7.14 -12.37 -4.70
CA ASN A 82 6.65 -13.04 -3.50
C ASN A 82 6.00 -12.03 -2.54
N ILE A 83 5.16 -12.55 -1.64
CA ILE A 83 4.63 -11.79 -0.51
C ILE A 83 5.72 -11.58 0.55
N ASN A 84 5.46 -10.70 1.52
CA ASN A 84 6.29 -10.43 2.69
C ASN A 84 7.71 -9.93 2.38
N CYS A 85 7.93 -9.33 1.20
CA CYS A 85 9.20 -8.78 0.75
C CYS A 85 10.34 -9.80 0.84
N GLN A 86 10.05 -11.02 0.41
CA GLN A 86 10.97 -12.14 0.35
C GLN A 86 11.40 -12.41 -1.09
N GLY A 87 12.53 -13.09 -1.27
CA GLY A 87 12.98 -13.55 -2.58
C GLY A 87 13.71 -12.47 -3.38
N ALA A 88 13.72 -12.66 -4.70
CA ALA A 88 14.42 -11.77 -5.62
C ALA A 88 13.65 -10.46 -5.81
N GLU A 89 14.39 -9.36 -5.72
CA GLU A 89 13.89 -8.02 -6.05
C GLU A 89 13.60 -7.92 -7.55
N ILE A 90 12.57 -7.15 -7.87
CA ILE A 90 12.27 -6.74 -9.24
C ILE A 90 13.14 -5.50 -9.54
N ASP A 91 14.16 -5.69 -10.37
CA ASP A 91 15.04 -4.60 -10.78
C ASP A 91 14.28 -3.50 -11.55
N ASN A 92 14.65 -2.23 -11.30
CA ASN A 92 14.12 -1.03 -11.97
C ASN A 92 12.60 -0.88 -11.92
N PHE A 93 11.98 -1.16 -10.78
CA PHE A 93 10.59 -0.82 -10.56
C PHE A 93 10.47 0.68 -10.30
N ASP A 94 10.07 1.44 -11.33
CA ASP A 94 9.96 2.91 -11.27
C ASP A 94 8.79 3.37 -10.38
N MET A 95 8.44 4.65 -10.37
CA MET A 95 7.64 5.23 -9.27
C MET A 95 6.14 5.36 -9.54
N ASN A 96 5.61 4.97 -10.69
CA ASN A 96 4.18 5.10 -10.91
C ASN A 96 3.62 4.06 -11.88
N CYS A 97 2.80 3.18 -11.34
CA CYS A 97 2.03 2.21 -12.11
C CYS A 97 2.86 1.20 -12.92
N ASN A 98 3.87 0.62 -12.31
CA ASN A 98 4.78 -0.25 -13.05
C ASN A 98 4.28 -1.69 -13.07
N SER A 99 4.59 -2.36 -14.18
CA SER A 99 4.36 -3.78 -14.34
C SER A 99 5.59 -4.57 -13.88
N PRO A 100 5.41 -5.73 -13.23
CA PRO A 100 6.50 -6.66 -13.01
C PRO A 100 7.00 -7.24 -14.35
N PRO A 101 8.18 -7.88 -14.36
CA PRO A 101 8.67 -8.63 -15.50
C PRO A 101 7.73 -9.80 -15.85
N ALA A 102 7.82 -10.27 -17.10
CA ALA A 102 7.01 -11.40 -17.55
C ALA A 102 7.21 -12.65 -16.67
N GLY A 103 6.12 -13.32 -16.32
CA GLY A 103 6.13 -14.50 -15.45
C GLY A 103 6.13 -14.19 -13.94
N CYS A 104 6.06 -12.92 -13.56
CA CYS A 104 5.95 -12.48 -12.18
C CYS A 104 4.59 -11.81 -11.94
N ALA A 105 3.87 -12.25 -10.91
CA ALA A 105 2.78 -11.46 -10.32
C ALA A 105 3.35 -10.67 -9.14
N LEU A 106 2.98 -9.40 -8.99
CA LEU A 106 3.43 -8.57 -7.88
C LEU A 106 2.90 -9.14 -6.55
N GLY A 107 3.81 -9.48 -5.64
CA GLY A 107 3.48 -10.04 -4.34
C GLY A 107 3.65 -9.05 -3.20
N SER A 108 4.67 -8.19 -3.25
CA SER A 108 4.91 -7.19 -2.21
C SER A 108 5.86 -6.09 -2.65
N PHE A 109 5.97 -5.03 -1.85
CA PHE A 109 6.96 -3.98 -2.04
C PHE A 109 7.38 -3.30 -0.74
N LYS A 110 8.50 -2.58 -0.80
CA LYS A 110 8.94 -1.55 0.16
C LYS A 110 9.21 -0.25 -0.59
N ALA A 111 8.98 0.87 0.05
CA ALA A 111 9.37 2.17 -0.48
C ALA A 111 10.36 2.88 0.46
N PHE A 112 11.26 3.66 -0.11
CA PHE A 112 12.31 4.40 0.60
C PHE A 112 12.42 5.80 0.02
N VAL A 113 12.86 6.75 0.85
CA VAL A 113 13.34 8.05 0.35
C VAL A 113 14.62 7.81 -0.45
N ASN A 114 14.73 8.44 -1.62
CA ASN A 114 15.90 8.35 -2.48
C ASN A 114 17.08 9.18 -1.97
#